data_AF-A0A944L5S0-F1
#
_entry.id   AF-A0A944L5S0-F1
#
_cell.length_a   1.000
_cell.length_b   1.000
_cell.length_c   1.000
_cell.angle_alpha   90.00
_cell.angle_beta   90.00
_cell.angle_gamma   90.00
#
_symmetry.space_group_name_H-M   'P 1'
#
loop_
_entity.id
_entity.type
_entity.pdbx_description
1 polymer ?
#
loop_
_entity_poly.entity_id
_entity_poly.type
_entity_poly.pdbx_seq_one_letter_code
_entity_poly.pdbx_strand_id
1 'polypeptide(L)'
;MTHMLSRRIAPILILVQVAYIALLEIAFSLGPDTAELDHTNPSGSSGILYTAVIVAAVVTMAGGAALLGLDKARAGTPRAVRTAWLVVLALGELAIATAFLTSITRETFGPDTLVGTAAIAMCVFIALACATEIRAFFRHAPADAHS
;
A
#
# COMPACT_ATOMS: atom_id res chain seq x y z
N MET A 1 4.52 6.45 -23.59
CA MET A 1 5.15 5.15 -23.25
C MET A 1 5.22 4.90 -21.73
N THR A 2 5.57 5.89 -20.90
CA THR A 2 5.61 5.77 -19.43
C THR A 2 4.29 5.33 -18.78
N HIS A 3 3.14 5.77 -19.31
CA HIS A 3 1.82 5.43 -18.79
C HIS A 3 1.46 3.94 -18.95
N MET A 4 2.00 3.23 -19.95
CA MET A 4 1.75 1.79 -20.11
C MET A 4 2.66 0.97 -19.20
N LEU A 5 3.87 1.49 -18.94
CA LEU A 5 4.83 0.88 -18.03
C LEU A 5 4.34 0.97 -16.58
N SER A 6 3.89 2.14 -16.13
CA SER A 6 3.33 2.32 -14.79
C SER A 6 2.09 1.46 -14.55
N ARG A 7 1.25 1.28 -15.58
CA ARG A 7 0.03 0.48 -15.52
C ARG A 7 0.26 -1.02 -15.37
N ARG A 8 1.43 -1.53 -15.77
CA ARG A 8 1.83 -2.92 -15.58
C ARG A 8 2.71 -3.12 -14.34
N ILE A 9 3.58 -2.16 -14.05
CA ILE A 9 4.54 -2.27 -12.94
C ILE A 9 3.85 -2.03 -11.60
N ALA A 10 2.98 -1.02 -11.47
CA ALA A 10 2.29 -0.73 -10.22
C ALA A 10 1.52 -1.92 -9.63
N PRO A 11 0.68 -2.66 -10.39
CA PRO A 11 -0.01 -3.83 -9.83
C PRO A 11 0.95 -4.96 -9.44
N ILE A 12 2.07 -5.14 -10.17
CA ILE A 12 3.09 -6.13 -9.79
C ILE A 12 3.76 -5.75 -8.47
N LEU A 13 4.15 -4.47 -8.31
CA LEU A 13 4.76 -4.00 -7.06
C LEU A 13 3.81 -4.15 -5.86
N ILE A 14 2.51 -3.88 -6.06
CA ILE A 14 1.50 -4.10 -5.03
C ILE A 14 1.40 -5.60 -4.67
N LEU A 15 1.42 -6.50 -5.65
CA LEU A 15 1.41 -7.95 -5.38
C LEU A 15 2.67 -8.40 -4.64
N VAL A 16 3.83 -7.84 -4.97
CA VAL A 16 5.09 -8.10 -4.25
C VAL A 16 5.00 -7.61 -2.81
N GLN A 17 4.40 -6.44 -2.54
CA GLN A 17 4.16 -5.97 -1.17
C GLN A 17 3.22 -6.90 -0.40
N VAL A 18 2.10 -7.32 -1.00
CA VAL A 18 1.17 -8.26 -0.36
C VAL A 18 1.88 -9.58 -0.02
N ALA A 19 2.69 -10.10 -0.95
CA ALA A 19 3.48 -11.30 -0.71
C ALA A 19 4.51 -11.09 0.42
N TYR A 20 5.16 -9.93 0.47
CA TYR A 20 6.10 -9.59 1.53
C TYR A 20 5.42 -9.50 2.90
N ILE A 21 4.25 -8.86 2.99
CA ILE A 21 3.44 -8.82 4.23
C ILE A 21 3.08 -10.25 4.66
N ALA A 22 2.60 -11.09 3.74
CA ALA A 22 2.25 -12.47 4.06
C ALA A 22 3.46 -13.29 4.55
N LEU A 23 4.63 -13.10 3.94
CA LEU A 23 5.86 -13.76 4.37
C LEU A 23 6.29 -13.29 5.76
N LEU A 24 6.16 -12.00 6.07
CA LEU A 24 6.44 -11.46 7.40
C LEU A 24 5.48 -12.05 8.45
N GLU A 25 4.18 -12.06 8.18
CA GLU A 25 3.17 -12.68 9.08
C GLU A 25 3.48 -14.15 9.36
N ILE A 26 3.83 -14.92 8.33
CA ILE A 26 4.24 -16.33 8.47
C ILE A 26 5.51 -16.43 9.30
N ALA A 27 6.52 -15.59 9.03
CA ALA A 27 7.77 -15.60 9.78
C ALA A 27 7.57 -15.24 11.26
N PHE A 28 6.74 -14.25 11.56
CA PHE A 28 6.40 -13.87 12.93
C PHE A 28 5.56 -14.94 13.63
N SER A 29 4.66 -15.61 12.91
CA SER A 29 3.89 -16.74 13.43
C SER A 29 4.75 -17.97 13.76
N LEU A 30 5.88 -18.13 13.06
CA LEU A 30 6.85 -19.23 13.26
C LEU A 30 8.02 -18.87 14.19
N GLY A 31 8.16 -17.59 14.58
CA GLY A 31 9.22 -17.12 15.44
C GLY A 31 9.13 -17.71 16.86
N PRO A 32 10.26 -17.84 17.59
CA PRO A 32 10.22 -18.26 18.99
C PRO A 32 9.28 -17.33 19.78
N ASP A 33 8.47 -17.93 20.65
CA ASP A 33 7.46 -17.25 21.45
C ASP A 33 8.13 -16.23 22.39
N THR A 34 8.34 -15.00 21.91
CA THR A 34 8.89 -13.89 22.68
C THR A 34 7.86 -13.30 23.65
N ALA A 35 6.69 -13.93 23.80
CA ALA A 35 5.71 -13.61 24.83
C ALA A 35 6.30 -13.72 26.26
N GLU A 36 7.41 -14.42 26.46
CA GLU A 36 8.12 -14.47 27.73
C GLU A 36 9.02 -13.25 28.02
N LEU A 37 9.28 -12.37 27.02
CA LEU A 37 10.18 -11.21 27.15
C LEU A 37 9.47 -9.85 27.21
N ASP A 38 8.15 -9.77 27.07
CA ASP A 38 7.41 -8.52 27.23
C ASP A 38 6.12 -8.73 28.04
N HIS A 39 6.21 -8.53 29.35
CA HIS A 39 5.05 -8.54 30.26
C HIS A 39 4.18 -7.27 30.15
N THR A 40 4.23 -6.54 29.02
CA THR A 40 3.27 -5.48 28.71
C THR A 40 2.04 -6.09 28.04
N ASN A 41 1.25 -6.83 28.82
CA ASN A 41 0.00 -7.53 28.44
C ASN A 41 -0.74 -6.84 27.27
N PRO A 42 -0.65 -7.34 26.02
CA PRO A 42 -1.42 -6.80 24.92
C PRO A 42 -2.85 -7.32 25.08
N SER A 43 -3.72 -6.51 25.68
CA SER A 43 -5.17 -6.75 25.73
C SER A 43 -5.66 -7.31 24.40
N GLY A 44 -6.40 -8.43 24.36
CA GLY A 44 -6.79 -9.12 23.12
C GLY A 44 -7.47 -8.26 22.02
N SER A 45 -7.89 -7.03 22.35
CA SER A 45 -8.26 -5.99 21.40
C SER A 45 -7.13 -5.51 20.49
N SER A 46 -5.86 -5.48 20.94
CA SER A 46 -4.71 -5.05 20.13
C SER A 46 -4.40 -6.05 19.02
N GLY A 47 -4.52 -7.36 19.30
CA GLY A 47 -4.40 -8.41 18.28
C GLY A 47 -5.49 -8.32 17.21
N ILE A 48 -6.75 -8.12 17.62
CA ILE A 48 -7.87 -7.97 16.67
C ILE A 48 -7.70 -6.71 15.81
N LEU A 49 -7.31 -5.58 16.42
CA LEU A 49 -7.06 -4.34 15.69
C LEU A 49 -5.91 -4.49 14.69
N TYR A 50 -4.82 -5.15 15.09
CA TYR A 50 -3.70 -5.45 14.20
C TYR A 50 -4.15 -6.29 13.00
N THR A 51 -4.82 -7.42 13.24
CA THR A 51 -5.33 -8.27 12.15
C THR A 51 -6.31 -7.53 11.25
N ALA A 52 -7.21 -6.71 11.82
CA ALA A 52 -8.14 -5.91 11.04
C ALA A 52 -7.43 -4.90 10.14
N VAL A 53 -6.38 -4.24 10.63
CA VAL A 53 -5.55 -3.31 9.84
C VAL A 53 -4.82 -4.04 8.71
N ILE A 54 -4.24 -5.21 8.99
CA ILE A 54 -3.55 -6.03 7.96
C ILE A 54 -4.53 -6.45 6.88
N VAL A 55 -5.71 -6.99 7.25
CA VAL A 55 -6.74 -7.38 6.29
C VAL A 55 -7.21 -6.18 5.48
N ALA A 56 -7.46 -5.03 6.11
CA ALA A 56 -7.86 -3.81 5.43
C ALA A 56 -6.78 -3.33 4.43
N ALA A 57 -5.50 -3.40 4.81
CA ALA A 57 -4.38 -3.06 3.94
C ALA A 57 -4.31 -4.00 2.72
N VAL A 58 -4.36 -5.31 2.93
CA VAL A 58 -4.34 -6.32 1.86
C VAL A 58 -5.52 -6.15 0.90
N VAL A 59 -6.73 -5.90 1.42
CA VAL A 59 -7.91 -5.63 0.60
C VAL A 59 -7.75 -4.36 -0.23
N THR A 60 -7.23 -3.28 0.39
CA THR A 60 -7.00 -2.00 -0.28
C THR A 60 -5.98 -2.15 -1.41
N MET A 61 -4.88 -2.85 -1.14
CA MET A 61 -3.83 -3.20 -2.10
C MET A 61 -4.38 -4.05 -3.24
N ALA A 62 -5.07 -5.15 -2.95
CA ALA A 62 -5.67 -6.03 -3.96
C ALA A 62 -6.66 -5.28 -4.86
N GLY A 63 -7.52 -4.44 -4.26
CA GLY A 63 -8.43 -3.57 -5.01
C GLY A 63 -7.69 -2.56 -5.89
N GLY A 64 -6.61 -1.97 -5.38
CA GLY A 64 -5.72 -1.07 -6.12
C GLY A 64 -5.08 -1.74 -7.33
N ALA A 65 -4.49 -2.92 -7.13
CA ALA A 65 -3.89 -3.71 -8.19
C ALA A 65 -4.91 -4.10 -9.26
N ALA A 66 -6.12 -4.49 -8.86
CA ALA A 66 -7.20 -4.80 -9.79
C ALA A 66 -7.63 -3.57 -10.61
N LEU A 67 -7.81 -2.41 -9.95
CA LEU A 67 -8.24 -1.17 -10.63
C LEU A 67 -7.17 -0.60 -11.58
N LEU A 68 -5.89 -0.82 -11.28
CA LEU A 68 -4.77 -0.38 -12.12
C LEU A 68 -4.47 -1.37 -13.26
N GLY A 69 -4.52 -2.68 -12.98
CA GLY A 69 -4.09 -3.74 -13.88
C GLY A 69 -5.18 -4.37 -14.75
N LEU A 70 -6.44 -4.42 -14.29
CA LEU A 70 -7.54 -5.03 -15.04
C LEU A 70 -8.45 -3.96 -15.68
N ASP A 71 -8.46 -3.94 -17.01
CA ASP A 71 -9.38 -3.10 -17.80
C ASP A 71 -10.87 -3.39 -17.46
N LYS A 72 -11.20 -4.67 -17.21
CA LYS A 72 -12.58 -5.10 -16.88
C LYS A 72 -13.06 -4.54 -15.54
N ALA A 73 -12.20 -4.54 -14.52
CA ALA A 73 -12.52 -3.95 -13.22
C ALA A 73 -12.63 -2.42 -13.32
N ARG A 74 -11.74 -1.81 -14.09
CA ARG A 74 -11.72 -0.35 -14.34
C ARG A 74 -12.98 0.14 -15.07
N ALA A 75 -13.52 -0.66 -16.00
CA ALA A 75 -14.72 -0.33 -16.75
C ALA A 75 -16.01 -0.50 -15.91
N GLY A 76 -16.03 -1.47 -14.99
CA GLY A 76 -17.20 -1.72 -14.13
C GLY A 76 -17.31 -0.80 -12.91
N THR A 77 -16.29 0.00 -12.61
CA THR A 77 -16.25 0.81 -11.38
C THR A 77 -16.50 2.29 -11.69
N PRO A 78 -17.42 2.98 -10.99
CA PRO A 78 -17.62 4.42 -11.14
C PRO A 78 -16.31 5.19 -10.96
N ARG A 79 -16.07 6.19 -11.81
CA ARG A 79 -14.81 6.98 -11.78
C ARG A 79 -14.54 7.59 -10.41
N ALA A 80 -15.56 8.12 -9.73
CA ALA A 80 -15.42 8.71 -8.40
C ALA A 80 -14.98 7.67 -7.34
N VAL A 81 -15.57 6.48 -7.35
CA VAL A 81 -15.22 5.37 -6.44
C VAL A 81 -13.78 4.91 -6.70
N ARG A 82 -13.40 4.80 -7.97
CA ARG A 82 -12.01 4.47 -8.35
C ARG A 82 -11.03 5.52 -7.83
N THR A 83 -11.32 6.80 -8.03
CA THR A 83 -10.44 7.89 -7.57
C THR A 83 -10.33 7.88 -6.06
N ALA A 84 -11.44 7.74 -5.33
CA ALA A 84 -11.42 7.64 -3.87
C ALA A 84 -10.56 6.46 -3.39
N TRP A 85 -10.72 5.29 -4.01
CA TRP A 85 -9.90 4.11 -3.69
C TRP A 85 -8.40 4.33 -3.92
N LEU A 86 -8.04 4.94 -5.05
CA LEU A 86 -6.65 5.25 -5.37
C LEU A 86 -6.07 6.32 -4.45
N VAL A 87 -6.88 7.27 -3.97
CA VAL A 87 -6.46 8.25 -2.95
C VAL A 87 -6.14 7.53 -1.63
N VAL A 88 -7.04 6.66 -1.16
CA VAL A 88 -6.83 5.88 0.06
C VAL A 88 -5.55 5.03 -0.05
N LEU A 89 -5.36 4.35 -1.19
CA LEU A 89 -4.15 3.57 -1.43
C LEU A 89 -2.88 4.45 -1.43
N ALA A 90 -2.90 5.59 -2.13
CA ALA A 90 -1.74 6.49 -2.18
C ALA A 90 -1.36 7.03 -0.80
N LEU A 91 -2.35 7.37 0.03
CA LEU A 91 -2.12 7.80 1.40
C LEU A 91 -1.57 6.65 2.27
N GLY A 92 -2.08 5.43 2.09
CA GLY A 92 -1.59 4.24 2.78
C GLY A 92 -0.12 3.95 2.46
N GLU A 93 0.26 3.96 1.18
CA GLU A 93 1.65 3.79 0.74
C GLU A 93 2.57 4.88 1.32
N LEU A 94 2.10 6.13 1.38
CA LEU A 94 2.87 7.22 1.97
C LEU A 94 3.03 7.07 3.50
N ALA A 95 2.00 6.59 4.20
CA ALA A 95 2.08 6.27 5.62
C ALA A 95 3.09 5.14 5.88
N ILE A 96 3.11 4.10 5.03
CA ILE A 96 4.09 3.01 5.11
C ILE A 96 5.51 3.54 4.85
N ALA A 97 5.69 4.34 3.80
CA ALA A 97 6.99 4.94 3.47
C ALA A 97 7.53 5.82 4.60
N THR A 98 6.68 6.62 5.22
CA THR A 98 7.07 7.46 6.36
C THR A 98 7.41 6.62 7.59
N ALA A 99 6.68 5.53 7.86
CA ALA A 99 7.02 4.60 8.93
C ALA A 99 8.42 3.99 8.72
N PHE A 100 8.71 3.45 7.52
CA PHE A 100 10.05 2.94 7.19
C PHE A 100 11.13 4.02 7.31
N LEU A 101 10.85 5.24 6.86
CA LEU A 101 11.80 6.36 6.97
C LEU A 101 12.10 6.69 8.44
N THR A 102 11.08 6.66 9.30
CA THR A 102 11.27 6.88 10.75
C THR A 102 12.05 5.75 11.41
N SER A 103 11.88 4.49 10.98
CA SER A 103 12.68 3.37 11.50
C SER A 103 14.14 3.49 11.08
N ILE A 104 14.39 3.75 9.79
CA ILE A 104 15.75 3.90 9.24
C ILE A 104 16.52 5.06 9.91
N THR A 105 15.84 6.16 10.23
CA THR A 105 16.49 7.31 10.88
C THR A 105 16.79 7.10 12.36
N ARG A 106 16.20 6.07 12.98
CA ARG A 106 16.40 5.74 14.40
C ARG A 106 17.35 4.56 14.62
N GLU A 107 17.51 3.69 13.63
CA GLU A 107 18.35 2.50 13.71
C GLU A 107 19.77 2.71 13.17
N THR A 108 20.72 1.93 13.66
CA THR A 108 22.09 1.90 13.14
C THR A 108 22.09 1.30 11.73
N PHE A 109 22.81 1.90 10.78
CA PHE A 109 22.87 1.42 9.39
C PHE A 109 23.21 -0.09 9.32
N GLY A 110 22.26 -0.87 8.83
CA GLY A 110 22.34 -2.33 8.71
C GLY A 110 21.68 -2.86 7.43
N PRO A 111 21.64 -4.18 7.22
CA PRO A 111 20.98 -4.80 6.06
C PRO A 111 19.51 -4.37 5.92
N ASP A 112 18.84 -4.15 7.05
CA ASP A 112 17.43 -3.72 7.10
C ASP A 112 17.22 -2.32 6.53
N THR A 113 18.25 -1.48 6.51
CA THR A 113 18.21 -0.16 5.87
C THR A 113 18.06 -0.26 4.34
N LEU A 114 18.70 -1.25 3.69
CA LEU A 114 18.54 -1.50 2.25
C LEU A 114 17.13 -1.98 1.92
N VAL A 115 16.58 -2.86 2.76
CA VAL A 115 15.21 -3.35 2.60
C VAL A 115 14.21 -2.21 2.79
N GLY A 116 14.37 -1.40 3.84
CA GLY A 116 13.51 -0.26 4.11
C GLY A 116 13.57 0.81 3.02
N THR A 117 14.76 1.13 2.50
CA THR A 117 14.89 2.09 1.38
C THR A 117 14.26 1.57 0.09
N ALA A 118 14.40 0.29 -0.22
CA ALA A 118 13.71 -0.33 -1.36
C ALA A 118 12.18 -0.30 -1.18
N ALA A 119 11.68 -0.59 0.03
CA ALA A 119 10.26 -0.51 0.36
C ALA A 119 9.72 0.92 0.18
N ILE A 120 10.44 1.94 0.67
CA ILE A 120 10.10 3.35 0.46
C ILE A 120 10.01 3.67 -1.03
N ALA A 121 11.00 3.26 -1.82
CA ALA A 121 11.00 3.52 -3.27
C ALA A 121 9.78 2.88 -3.96
N MET A 122 9.42 1.65 -3.61
CA MET A 122 8.21 0.99 -4.12
C MET A 122 6.94 1.76 -3.73
N CYS A 123 6.80 2.14 -2.46
CA CYS A 123 5.64 2.88 -1.96
C CYS A 123 5.47 4.22 -2.70
N VAL A 124 6.56 4.96 -2.86
CA VAL A 124 6.56 6.24 -3.59
C VAL A 124 6.17 6.04 -5.05
N PHE A 125 6.66 4.98 -5.71
CA PHE A 125 6.28 4.69 -7.09
C PHE A 125 4.79 4.37 -7.23
N ILE A 126 4.22 3.57 -6.32
CA ILE A 126 2.79 3.24 -6.31
C ILE A 126 1.96 4.51 -6.03
N ALA A 127 2.37 5.34 -5.08
CA ALA A 127 1.71 6.61 -4.79
C ALA A 127 1.73 7.57 -5.99
N LEU A 128 2.85 7.66 -6.70
CA LEU A 128 2.96 8.44 -7.94
C LEU A 128 2.05 7.89 -9.04
N ALA A 129 2.00 6.56 -9.23
CA ALA A 129 1.11 5.94 -10.19
C ALA A 129 -0.36 6.27 -9.87
N CYS A 130 -0.78 6.16 -8.61
CA CYS A 130 -2.11 6.57 -8.16
C CYS A 130 -2.36 8.06 -8.41
N ALA A 131 -1.40 8.93 -8.09
CA ALA A 131 -1.52 10.37 -8.29
C ALA A 131 -1.70 10.75 -9.78
N THR A 132 -1.05 10.05 -10.71
CA THR A 132 -1.25 10.30 -12.14
C THR A 132 -2.67 9.99 -12.61
N GLU A 133 -3.27 8.91 -12.11
CA GLU A 133 -4.66 8.52 -12.39
C GLU A 133 -5.67 9.48 -11.75
N ILE A 134 -5.42 9.90 -10.50
CA ILE A 134 -6.22 10.91 -9.80
C ILE A 134 -6.16 12.26 -10.54
N ARG A 135 -4.97 12.68 -10.98
CA ARG A 135 -4.79 13.93 -11.73
C ARG A 135 -5.50 13.87 -13.09
N ALA A 136 -5.53 12.71 -13.74
CA ALA A 136 -6.27 12.53 -14.99
C ALA A 136 -7.78 12.75 -14.79
N PHE A 137 -8.34 12.28 -13.67
CA PHE A 137 -9.74 12.53 -13.30
C PHE A 137 -10.05 14.02 -13.15
N PHE A 138 -9.26 14.75 -12.35
CA PHE A 138 -9.50 16.19 -12.14
C PHE A 138 -9.27 17.05 -13.38
N ARG A 139 -8.36 16.66 -14.28
CA ARG A 139 -8.14 17.37 -15.54
C ARG A 139 -9.29 17.26 -16.54
N HIS A 140 -10.10 16.20 -16.45
CA HIS A 140 -11.27 16.00 -17.31
C HIS A 140 -12.57 16.50 -16.65
N ALA A 141 -12.49 17.07 -15.44
CA ALA A 141 -13.65 17.55 -14.68
C ALA A 141 -14.16 18.98 -15.01
N PRO A 142 -13.46 19.88 -15.75
CA PRO A 142 -14.01 21.20 -16.05
C PRO A 142 -14.52 21.29 -17.50
N ALA A 143 -15.76 20.84 -17.75
CA ALA A 143 -16.52 21.21 -18.96
C ALA A 143 -18.05 21.09 -18.79
N ASP A 144 -18.54 20.26 -17.86
CA ASP A 144 -19.97 19.90 -17.80
C ASP A 144 -20.78 20.69 -16.75
N ALA A 145 -20.26 21.80 -16.22
CA ALA A 145 -20.93 22.57 -15.15
C ALA A 145 -21.71 23.81 -15.62
N HIS A 146 -21.83 24.05 -16.94
CA HIS A 146 -22.56 25.18 -17.52
C HIS A 146 -23.37 24.82 -18.78
N SER A 147 -24.29 23.86 -18.69
CA SER A 147 -25.36 23.69 -19.69
C SER A 147 -26.72 23.56 -19.04
#